data_AF-A0A6C0LHD0-F1
#
_entry.id   AF-A0A6C0LHD0-F1
#
_cell.length_a   1.000
_cell.length_b   1.000
_cell.length_c   1.000
_cell.angle_alpha   90.00
_cell.angle_beta   90.00
_cell.angle_gamma   90.00
#
_symmetry.space_group_name_H-M   'P 1'
#
loop_
_entity.id
_entity.type
_entity.pdbx_description
1 polymer ?
#
loop_
_entity_poly.entity_id
_entity_poly.type
_entity_poly.pdbx_seq_one_letter_code
_entity_poly.pdbx_strand_id
1 'polypeptide(L)'
;METYSLLSIPFYKSVNQCYIKAISLDRMPGINEPINQIVKRVRYEKLSPFQEGTECNPLKTCGNIIIKPGSSCGEMATLDDIPLIFTWLIQNGYLIDTSITQMINQGEVRMSNPIIGFISKKIQ
;
A
#
# COMPACT_ATOMS: atom_id res chain seq x y z
N MET A 1 -11.15 12.44 -11.06
CA MET A 1 -9.93 12.46 -10.22
C MET A 1 -10.03 11.27 -9.29
N GLU A 2 -9.18 10.27 -9.47
CA GLU A 2 -9.13 9.13 -8.56
C GLU A 2 -8.02 9.36 -7.54
N THR A 3 -8.33 9.06 -6.28
CA THR A 3 -7.40 9.16 -5.16
C THR A 3 -7.23 7.79 -4.54
N TYR A 4 -6.03 7.42 -4.15
CA TYR A 4 -5.69 6.15 -3.52
C TYR A 4 -4.93 6.40 -2.23
N SER A 5 -5.07 5.51 -1.26
CA SER A 5 -4.36 5.60 0.01
C SER A 5 -3.13 4.70 -0.01
N LEU A 6 -1.97 5.26 0.32
CA LEU A 6 -0.75 4.50 0.61
C LEU A 6 -0.77 4.07 2.08
N LEU A 7 -0.77 2.77 2.31
CA LEU A 7 -0.86 2.17 3.64
C LEU A 7 0.39 1.37 3.94
N SER A 8 0.92 1.48 5.16
CA SER A 8 1.94 0.57 5.68
C SER A 8 1.25 -0.65 6.30
N ILE A 9 1.51 -1.84 5.77
CA ILE A 9 0.91 -3.08 6.28
C ILE A 9 1.98 -4.09 6.68
N PRO A 10 1.76 -4.88 7.74
CA PRO A 10 2.59 -6.04 8.00
C PRO A 10 2.36 -7.09 6.90
N PHE A 11 3.44 -7.53 6.28
CA PHE A 11 3.39 -8.58 5.26
C PHE A 11 4.36 -9.69 5.63
N TYR A 12 3.86 -10.93 5.64
CA TYR A 12 4.66 -12.12 5.91
C TYR A 12 5.36 -12.61 4.64
N LYS A 13 6.69 -12.61 4.63
CA LYS A 13 7.48 -13.21 3.55
C LYS A 13 7.77 -14.67 3.88
N SER A 14 7.00 -15.57 3.30
CA SER A 14 7.13 -17.02 3.53
C SER A 14 8.54 -17.57 3.24
N VAL A 15 9.21 -17.08 2.19
CA VAL A 15 10.58 -17.50 1.81
C VAL A 15 11.61 -17.18 2.90
N ASN A 16 11.48 -16.03 3.55
CA ASN A 16 12.42 -15.57 4.59
C ASN A 16 11.91 -15.83 6.01
N GLN A 17 10.67 -16.33 6.15
CA GLN A 17 9.97 -16.52 7.41
C GLN A 17 9.99 -15.28 8.32
N CYS A 18 9.82 -14.09 7.73
CA CYS A 18 9.88 -12.83 8.45
C CYS A 18 8.76 -11.87 8.04
N TYR A 19 8.46 -10.94 8.94
CA TYR A 19 7.50 -9.86 8.68
C TYR A 19 8.23 -8.60 8.23
N ILE A 20 7.70 -7.97 7.19
CA ILE A 20 8.14 -6.66 6.72
C ILE A 20 6.99 -5.66 6.80
N LYS A 21 7.32 -4.38 6.87
CA LYS A 21 6.35 -3.28 6.69
C LYS A 21 6.31 -2.94 5.20
N ALA A 22 5.41 -3.61 4.47
CA ALA A 22 5.22 -3.39 3.05
C ALA A 22 4.31 -2.19 2.80
N ILE A 23 4.49 -1.52 1.67
CA ILE A 23 3.61 -0.44 1.23
C ILE A 23 2.50 -1.04 0.35
N SER A 24 1.26 -0.63 0.60
CA SER A 24 0.09 -1.14 -0.10
C SER A 24 -0.87 -0.04 -0.53
N LEU A 25 -1.73 -0.36 -1.50
CA LEU A 25 -2.86 0.46 -1.92
C LEU A 25 -4.17 -0.09 -1.36
N ASP A 26 -5.08 0.81 -0.96
CA ASP A 26 -6.40 0.47 -0.44
C ASP A 26 -7.24 -0.34 -1.44
N ARG A 27 -7.15 0.03 -2.73
CA ARG A 27 -7.85 -0.60 -3.86
C ARG A 27 -6.95 -0.76 -5.09
N MET A 28 -7.37 -1.59 -6.03
CA MET A 28 -6.64 -1.77 -7.28
C MET A 28 -6.86 -0.53 -8.17
N PRO A 29 -5.81 0.03 -8.78
CA PRO A 29 -5.94 1.13 -9.73
C PRO A 29 -6.66 0.72 -11.03
N GLY A 30 -7.24 1.70 -11.73
CA GLY A 30 -7.87 1.47 -13.04
C GLY A 30 -6.91 0.86 -14.06
N ILE A 31 -7.41 0.09 -15.03
CA ILE A 31 -6.59 -0.74 -15.95
C ILE A 31 -5.47 0.05 -16.65
N ASN A 32 -5.74 1.30 -17.05
CA ASN A 32 -4.82 2.14 -17.82
C ASN A 32 -3.94 3.06 -16.94
N GLU A 33 -3.90 2.84 -15.62
CA GLU A 33 -3.12 3.67 -14.72
C GLU A 33 -1.64 3.26 -14.69
N PRO A 34 -0.68 4.20 -14.86
CA PRO A 34 0.75 3.89 -14.85
C PRO A 34 1.19 3.13 -13.60
N ILE A 35 0.59 3.44 -12.44
CA ILE A 35 0.94 2.82 -11.16
C ILE A 35 0.78 1.29 -11.16
N ASN A 36 -0.01 0.71 -12.08
CA ASN A 36 -0.12 -0.74 -12.24
C ASN A 36 1.23 -1.40 -12.60
N GLN A 37 2.21 -0.65 -13.12
CA GLN A 37 3.56 -1.16 -13.38
C GLN A 37 4.32 -1.51 -12.10
N ILE A 38 3.97 -0.87 -10.98
CA ILE A 38 4.62 -1.06 -9.68
C ILE A 38 3.66 -1.62 -8.64
N VAL A 39 2.49 -2.12 -9.02
CA VAL A 39 1.51 -2.69 -8.10
C VAL A 39 1.30 -4.16 -8.41
N LYS A 40 1.42 -4.99 -7.39
CA LYS A 40 1.19 -6.42 -7.48
C LYS A 40 0.10 -6.86 -6.51
N ARG A 41 -0.88 -7.61 -7.03
CA ARG A 41 -1.86 -8.28 -6.20
C ARG A 41 -1.20 -9.48 -5.52
N VAL A 42 -1.34 -9.56 -4.21
CA VAL A 42 -0.79 -10.65 -3.40
C VAL A 42 -1.86 -11.23 -2.48
N ARG A 43 -1.66 -12.47 -2.06
CA ARG A 43 -2.43 -13.09 -0.99
C ARG A 43 -1.80 -12.73 0.35
N TYR A 44 -2.63 -12.34 1.30
CA TYR A 44 -2.22 -12.17 2.69
C TYR A 44 -2.37 -13.49 3.43
N GLU A 45 -1.32 -13.85 4.16
CA GLU A 45 -1.40 -14.89 5.18
C GLU A 45 -1.97 -14.30 6.47
N LYS A 46 -2.57 -15.15 7.30
CA LYS A 46 -3.04 -14.73 8.61
C LYS A 46 -1.84 -14.30 9.46
N LEU A 47 -1.95 -13.15 10.12
CA LEU A 47 -0.89 -12.68 11.02
C LEU A 47 -0.85 -13.49 12.33
N SER A 48 -1.95 -14.17 12.66
CA SER A 48 -2.10 -15.02 13.84
C SER A 48 -3.01 -16.21 13.50
N PRO A 49 -2.73 -17.40 14.07
CA PRO A 49 -3.62 -18.57 13.90
C PRO A 49 -5.03 -18.31 14.45
N PHE A 50 -5.16 -17.39 15.41
CA PHE A 50 -6.43 -17.00 16.03
C PHE A 50 -7.16 -15.88 15.26
N GLN A 51 -6.59 -15.38 14.16
CA GLN A 51 -7.25 -14.35 13.37
C GLN A 51 -8.34 -14.97 12.51
N GLU A 52 -9.58 -14.63 12.81
CA GLU A 52 -10.78 -15.10 12.11
C GLU A 52 -11.58 -13.93 11.57
N GLY A 53 -12.12 -14.10 10.36
CA GLY A 53 -13.06 -13.13 9.78
C GLY A 53 -14.48 -13.47 10.24
N THR A 54 -15.30 -12.44 10.43
CA THR A 54 -16.74 -12.59 10.67
C THR A 54 -17.51 -12.17 9.42
N GLU A 55 -18.82 -12.44 9.35
CA GLU A 55 -19.63 -12.02 8.21
C GLU A 55 -19.63 -10.50 8.03
N CYS A 56 -19.74 -9.75 9.12
CA CYS A 56 -19.70 -8.28 9.08
C CYS A 56 -18.29 -7.72 8.85
N ASN A 57 -17.25 -8.47 9.23
CA ASN A 57 -15.86 -8.06 9.10
C ASN A 57 -15.03 -9.22 8.52
N PRO A 58 -15.14 -9.48 7.22
CA PRO A 58 -14.43 -10.59 6.60
C PRO A 58 -12.92 -10.32 6.63
N LEU A 59 -12.14 -11.39 6.80
CA LEU A 59 -10.69 -11.28 6.79
C LEU A 59 -10.23 -10.96 5.35
N LYS A 60 -9.49 -9.86 5.20
CA LYS A 60 -8.92 -9.47 3.90
C LYS A 60 -7.82 -10.46 3.50
N THR A 61 -8.11 -11.33 2.53
CA THR A 61 -7.18 -12.38 2.05
C THR A 61 -6.30 -11.94 0.89
N CYS A 62 -6.63 -10.82 0.23
CA CYS A 62 -5.87 -10.27 -0.88
C CYS A 62 -5.66 -8.77 -0.69
N GLY A 63 -4.56 -8.26 -1.22
CA GLY A 63 -4.41 -6.82 -1.40
C GLY A 63 -3.32 -6.47 -2.38
N ASN A 64 -3.05 -5.18 -2.49
CA ASN A 64 -2.26 -4.60 -3.57
C ASN A 64 -0.98 -4.04 -2.97
N ILE A 65 0.14 -4.72 -3.15
CA ILE A 65 1.45 -4.30 -2.63
C ILE A 65 2.20 -3.53 -3.71
N ILE A 66 2.91 -2.48 -3.30
CA ILE A 66 3.83 -1.76 -4.16
C ILE A 66 5.14 -2.53 -4.27
N ILE A 67 5.58 -2.73 -5.49
CA ILE A 67 6.87 -3.27 -5.86
C ILE A 67 7.84 -2.10 -6.01
N LYS A 68 9.07 -2.30 -5.54
CA LYS A 68 10.13 -1.30 -5.63
C LYS A 68 10.36 -0.92 -7.10
N PRO A 69 10.17 0.35 -7.48
CA PRO A 69 10.41 0.81 -8.84
C PRO A 69 11.85 0.49 -9.28
N GLY A 70 12.03 -0.11 -10.46
CA GLY A 70 13.33 -0.50 -10.99
C GLY A 70 13.93 -1.80 -10.42
N SER A 71 13.22 -2.50 -9.53
CA SER A 71 13.63 -3.83 -9.08
C SER A 71 13.42 -4.87 -10.19
N SER A 72 14.48 -5.59 -10.56
CA SER A 72 14.43 -6.68 -11.54
C SER A 72 13.71 -7.92 -11.04
N CYS A 73 13.75 -8.18 -9.73
CA CYS A 73 13.18 -9.37 -9.09
C CYS A 73 11.77 -9.13 -8.52
N GLY A 74 11.21 -7.93 -8.69
CA GLY A 74 9.89 -7.58 -8.16
C GLY A 74 9.87 -7.56 -6.63
N GLU A 75 10.91 -6.98 -6.01
CA GLU A 75 10.99 -6.84 -4.56
C GLU A 75 9.89 -5.94 -4.02
N MET A 76 9.28 -6.33 -2.90
CA MET A 76 8.26 -5.51 -2.25
C MET A 76 8.88 -4.26 -1.66
N ALA A 77 8.25 -3.12 -1.91
CA ALA A 77 8.69 -1.85 -1.37
C ALA A 77 8.39 -1.75 0.14
N THR A 78 9.34 -1.21 0.88
CA THR A 78 9.27 -0.98 2.32
C THR A 78 9.24 0.51 2.62
N LEU A 79 9.12 0.88 3.90
CA LEU A 79 9.13 2.28 4.32
C LEU A 79 10.40 3.04 3.91
N ASP A 80 11.54 2.35 3.79
CA ASP A 80 12.80 2.96 3.37
C ASP A 80 12.80 3.34 1.87
N ASP A 81 11.90 2.74 1.09
CA ASP A 81 11.74 3.00 -0.34
C ASP A 81 10.75 4.15 -0.64
N ILE A 82 10.15 4.78 0.38
CA ILE A 82 9.19 5.89 0.21
C ILE A 82 9.73 7.00 -0.72
N PRO A 83 10.97 7.51 -0.55
CA PRO A 83 11.49 8.55 -1.43
C PRO A 83 11.52 8.13 -2.91
N LEU A 84 11.87 6.87 -3.17
CA LEU A 84 11.91 6.31 -4.53
C LEU A 84 10.51 6.19 -5.13
N ILE A 85 9.54 5.69 -4.35
CA ILE A 85 8.14 5.58 -4.77
C ILE A 85 7.55 6.97 -5.06
N PHE A 86 7.80 7.94 -4.18
CA PHE A 86 7.30 9.31 -4.35
C PHE A 86 7.88 9.95 -5.62
N THR A 87 9.17 9.75 -5.86
CA THR A 87 9.82 10.20 -7.10
C THR A 87 9.15 9.61 -8.33
N TRP A 88 8.94 8.29 -8.34
CA TRP A 88 8.30 7.59 -9.44
C TRP A 88 6.85 8.07 -9.68
N LEU A 89 6.08 8.27 -8.60
CA LEU A 89 4.71 8.77 -8.65
C LEU A 89 4.64 10.17 -9.26
N ILE A 90 5.51 11.09 -8.82
CA ILE A 90 5.57 12.46 -9.34
C ILE A 90 5.95 12.45 -10.83
N GLN A 91 6.95 11.65 -11.22
CA GLN A 91 7.36 11.50 -12.62
C GLN A 91 6.21 10.96 -13.52
N ASN A 92 5.29 10.20 -12.96
CA ASN A 92 4.12 9.64 -13.66
C ASN A 92 2.84 10.47 -13.47
N GLY A 93 2.96 11.72 -12.97
CA GLY A 93 1.87 12.69 -12.91
C GLY A 93 0.91 12.52 -11.72
N TYR A 94 1.31 11.78 -10.69
CA TYR A 94 0.55 11.71 -9.44
C TYR A 94 0.91 12.88 -8.52
N LEU A 95 -0.11 13.44 -7.89
CA LEU A 95 -0.01 14.37 -6.77
C LEU A 95 0.00 13.56 -5.47
N ILE A 96 0.84 13.94 -4.53
CA ILE A 96 0.98 13.26 -3.23
C ILE A 96 0.55 14.24 -2.14
N ASP A 97 -0.40 13.81 -1.31
CA ASP A 97 -0.88 14.54 -0.15
C ASP A 97 -0.52 13.79 1.14
N THR A 98 0.36 14.38 1.93
CA THR A 98 0.78 13.88 3.25
C THR A 98 0.20 14.72 4.40
N SER A 99 -0.53 15.79 4.10
CA SER A 99 -1.09 16.71 5.11
C SER A 99 -2.17 16.02 5.95
N ILE A 100 -2.99 15.19 5.30
CA ILE A 100 -4.04 14.40 5.95
C ILE A 100 -3.43 13.33 6.88
N THR A 101 -2.24 12.81 6.55
CA THR A 101 -1.55 11.79 7.36
C THR A 101 -1.24 12.29 8.77
N GLN A 102 -0.85 13.56 8.91
CA GLN A 102 -0.54 14.15 10.22
C GLN A 102 -1.77 14.20 11.11
N MET A 103 -2.93 14.56 10.56
CA MET A 103 -4.19 14.63 11.30
C MET A 103 -4.69 13.24 11.73
N ILE A 104 -4.60 12.23 10.84
CA ILE A 104 -5.06 10.87 11.15
C ILE A 104 -4.15 10.18 12.16
N ASN A 105 -2.83 10.37 12.06
CA ASN A 105 -1.89 9.75 12.99
C ASN A 105 -1.90 10.42 14.38
N GLN A 106 -2.33 11.69 14.48
CA GLN A 106 -2.45 12.42 15.76
C GLN A 106 -3.85 12.32 16.39
N GLY A 107 -4.86 11.88 15.63
CA GLY A 107 -6.24 11.76 16.10
C GLY A 107 -6.50 10.53 16.98
N GLU A 108 -7.64 10.53 17.67
CA GLU A 108 -8.11 9.38 18.48
C GLU A 108 -8.57 8.20 17.62
N VAL A 109 -8.94 8.46 16.36
CA VAL A 109 -9.38 7.42 15.40
C VAL A 109 -8.15 6.75 14.80
N ARG A 110 -7.83 5.55 15.31
CA ARG A 110 -6.72 4.73 14.80
C ARG A 110 -7.21 3.80 13.69
N MET A 111 -6.67 3.98 12.49
CA MET A 111 -6.85 2.99 11.43
C MET A 111 -6.05 1.73 11.73
N SER A 112 -6.53 0.58 11.26
CA SER A 112 -5.87 -0.71 11.47
C SER A 112 -4.45 -0.76 10.88
N ASN A 113 -4.21 -0.02 9.80
CA ASN A 113 -2.91 0.14 9.17
C ASN A 113 -2.55 1.63 9.08
N PRO A 114 -1.31 2.03 9.43
CA PRO A 114 -0.87 3.42 9.29
C PRO A 114 -0.97 3.92 7.85
N ILE A 115 -1.51 5.12 7.66
CA ILE A 115 -1.50 5.82 6.38
C ILE A 115 -0.14 6.51 6.22
N ILE A 116 0.44 6.39 5.04
CA ILE A 116 1.66 7.10 4.63
C ILE A 116 1.27 8.40 3.93
N GLY A 117 0.31 8.34 3.02
CA GLY A 117 -0.20 9.49 2.29
C GLY A 117 -1.29 9.09 1.30
N PHE A 118 -1.89 10.09 0.67
CA PHE A 118 -2.84 9.92 -0.41
C PHE A 118 -2.18 10.29 -1.73
N ILE A 119 -2.52 9.56 -2.79
CA ILE A 119 -2.03 9.85 -4.13
C ILE A 119 -3.23 10.08 -5.05
N SER A 120 -3.17 11.13 -5.85
CA SER A 120 -4.26 11.50 -6.74
C SER A 120 -3.73 11.79 -8.13
N LYS A 121 -4.49 11.38 -9.15
CA LYS A 121 -4.18 11.74 -10.53
C LYS A 121 -5.32 12.56 -11.12
N LYS A 122 -4.97 13.69 -11.74
CA LYS A 122 -5.92 14.44 -12.55
C LYS A 122 -6.18 13.65 -13.82
N ILE A 123 -7.45 13.34 -14.09
CA ILE A 123 -7.88 12.77 -15.36
C ILE A 123 -7.77 13.94 -16.35
N GLN A 124 -6.92 13.80 -17.37
CA GLN A 124 -6.93 14.68 -18.54
C GLN A 124 -8.07 14.26 -19.46
#